data_AF-A0AB35UME6-F1
#
_entry.id   AF-A0AB35UME6-F1
#
_cell.length_a   1.000
_cell.length_b   1.000
_cell.length_c   1.000
_cell.angle_alpha   90.00
_cell.angle_beta   90.00
_cell.angle_gamma   90.00
#
_symmetry.space_group_name_H-M   'P 1'
#
loop_
_entity.id
_entity.type
_entity.pdbx_description
1 polymer ?
#
loop_
_entity_poly.entity_id
_entity_poly.type
_entity_poly.pdbx_seq_one_letter_code
_entity_poly.pdbx_strand_id
1 'polypeptide(L)'
;MKKKICLMGGLAGLSNSYIKDCYAMVKLSGGQSSGGFIGCNYGEIYNSWCQTDSKRGKIMAGFAAKNEGIMEHIFYIDDRKKKKKEFADSELALDSESIQNLPWDYERTWNRDEVPRRFKEDAFHIESGAADEWIEIDSIEGFTAFADGVNRGNRQYQYAACRLTADLDFQGKKLIPIGEDDALPFKGIFDGGNHSITNFKIKGKRKYGGLFGCLKDAKIVNLTVDGMIQGAEYSGGIAGMMEGGIISCCGSAIRIEAKKYAGGLVGKNRDGILIKNYAVGLIHEHKRPWFLLLFLIPLLLLLLKLGIPYPSVPVDGNVQAIHDGLKPQNGNTAAFEFNRLIVFTDGIGELAFYNPGNSTQDIVVKLTISDQELIDKLGVNHRTFLDQKRLEVLGEYDPETYRQDLAVSGRVPAGSRLETLALNALQDGTDLPPGTYKGIIELVFYDSESQEKALLNSQLPVGIEIR
;
A
#
# COMPACT_ATOMS: atom_id res chain seq x y z
N MET A 1 -12.70 1.68 0.65
CA MET A 1 -11.25 1.58 0.32
C MET A 1 -10.40 1.63 1.58
N LYS A 2 -9.88 0.47 1.98
CA LYS A 2 -8.84 0.30 3.02
C LYS A 2 -7.64 1.19 2.67
N LYS A 3 -7.30 2.20 3.49
CA LYS A 3 -6.11 3.03 3.26
C LYS A 3 -4.89 2.15 3.54
N LYS A 4 -4.17 1.71 2.50
CA LYS A 4 -2.91 0.95 2.67
C LYS A 4 -1.97 1.84 3.50
N ILE A 5 -1.56 1.36 4.67
CA ILE A 5 -0.55 2.04 5.49
C ILE A 5 0.79 1.89 4.77
N CYS A 6 1.38 3.01 4.39
CA CYS A 6 2.74 3.03 3.88
C CYS A 6 3.69 3.22 5.08
N LEU A 7 4.58 2.25 5.30
CA LEU A 7 5.70 2.36 6.23
C LEU A 7 6.90 2.92 5.49
N MET A 8 7.50 3.97 6.04
CA MET A 8 8.64 4.64 5.42
C MET A 8 9.74 4.89 6.44
N GLY A 9 10.99 4.63 6.03
CA GLY A 9 12.17 5.06 6.76
C GLY A 9 13.18 5.70 5.82
N GLY A 10 14.08 6.52 6.37
CA GLY A 10 15.15 7.10 5.56
C GLY A 10 16.09 6.05 4.98
N LEU A 11 16.52 5.06 5.76
CA LEU A 11 17.34 3.94 5.29
C LEU A 11 16.47 2.74 4.87
N ALA A 12 15.57 2.31 5.75
CA ALA A 12 14.77 1.09 5.57
C ALA A 12 13.29 1.27 5.93
N GLY A 13 12.38 0.67 5.16
CA GLY A 13 10.95 0.71 5.48
C GLY A 13 10.57 -0.21 6.64
N LEU A 14 11.05 -1.46 6.60
CA LEU A 14 10.90 -2.45 7.67
C LEU A 14 12.17 -3.31 7.73
N SER A 15 12.69 -3.57 8.92
CA SER A 15 13.80 -4.50 9.12
C SER A 15 13.62 -5.33 10.40
N ASN A 16 13.99 -6.61 10.34
CA ASN A 16 14.15 -7.49 11.51
C ASN A 16 15.62 -7.96 11.64
N SER A 17 16.57 -7.14 11.20
CA SER A 17 17.91 -7.57 10.84
C SER A 17 19.00 -6.69 11.47
N TYR A 18 20.27 -6.96 11.16
CA TYR A 18 21.40 -6.23 11.74
C TYR A 18 21.78 -5.01 10.90
N ILE A 19 21.78 -3.82 11.49
CA ILE A 19 22.14 -2.55 10.86
C ILE A 19 23.22 -1.86 11.68
N LYS A 20 24.33 -1.48 11.06
CA LYS A 20 25.43 -0.81 11.76
C LYS A 20 26.16 0.23 10.91
N ASP A 21 26.61 1.30 11.56
CA ASP A 21 27.43 2.36 10.96
C ASP A 21 26.75 2.97 9.70
N CYS A 22 25.43 3.17 9.75
CA CYS A 22 24.65 3.66 8.61
C CYS A 22 24.05 5.04 8.89
N TYR A 23 23.77 5.81 7.84
CA TYR A 23 23.02 7.06 7.99
C TYR A 23 21.96 7.31 6.92
N ALA A 24 20.96 8.13 7.26
CA ALA A 24 19.95 8.58 6.32
C ALA A 24 19.71 10.09 6.38
N MET A 25 19.90 10.79 5.26
CA MET A 25 19.50 12.19 5.09
C MET A 25 18.38 12.27 4.06
N VAL A 26 17.21 11.74 4.43
CA VAL A 26 16.10 11.57 3.51
C VAL A 26 14.94 12.45 3.91
N LYS A 27 14.46 13.22 2.92
CA LYS A 27 13.22 13.96 3.06
C LYS A 27 12.04 13.00 2.96
N LEU A 28 11.20 12.98 3.99
CA LEU A 28 9.99 12.16 4.01
C LEU A 28 8.75 13.05 3.87
N SER A 29 7.80 12.66 3.00
CA SER A 29 6.52 13.38 2.86
C SER A 29 5.32 12.46 2.60
N GLY A 30 4.26 12.60 3.39
CA GLY A 30 3.18 11.59 3.41
C GLY A 30 3.55 10.38 4.27
N GLY A 31 2.71 9.35 4.30
CA GLY A 31 2.87 8.19 5.18
C GLY A 31 2.07 8.29 6.47
N GLN A 32 1.60 7.15 6.97
CA GLN A 32 0.88 7.06 8.25
C GLN A 32 1.76 6.58 9.40
N SER A 33 2.90 5.96 9.10
CA SER A 33 3.92 5.55 10.07
C SER A 33 5.30 5.69 9.42
N SER A 34 6.03 6.74 9.80
CA SER A 34 7.33 7.06 9.21
C SER A 34 8.34 7.42 10.29
N GLY A 35 9.53 6.82 10.23
CA GLY A 35 10.66 7.12 11.11
C GLY A 35 11.79 7.72 10.30
N GLY A 36 12.59 8.58 10.92
CA GLY A 36 13.65 9.28 10.18
C GLY A 36 14.69 8.35 9.57
N PHE A 37 15.03 7.28 10.29
CA PHE A 37 15.97 6.27 9.85
C PHE A 37 15.26 5.00 9.39
N ILE A 38 14.30 4.51 10.18
CA ILE A 38 13.61 3.25 9.92
C ILE A 38 12.11 3.35 10.18
N GLY A 39 11.29 2.72 9.33
CA GLY A 39 9.85 2.64 9.57
C GLY A 39 9.54 1.73 10.76
N CYS A 40 9.78 0.42 10.64
CA CYS A 40 9.68 -0.52 11.76
C CYS A 40 10.96 -1.30 11.97
N ASN A 41 11.47 -1.31 13.21
CA ASN A 41 12.58 -2.13 13.64
C ASN A 41 12.11 -3.31 14.50
N TYR A 42 12.56 -4.50 14.15
CA TYR A 42 12.43 -5.75 14.93
C TYR A 42 13.79 -6.44 15.10
N GLY A 43 14.88 -5.77 14.71
CA GLY A 43 16.26 -6.30 14.75
C GLY A 43 17.16 -5.41 15.59
N GLU A 44 18.43 -5.35 15.23
CA GLU A 44 19.45 -4.64 15.99
C GLU A 44 20.06 -3.50 15.17
N ILE A 45 20.10 -2.30 15.76
CA ILE A 45 20.65 -1.10 15.12
C ILE A 45 21.72 -0.48 16.01
N TYR A 46 22.92 -0.32 15.47
CA TYR A 46 24.07 0.25 16.16
C TYR A 46 24.67 1.43 15.40
N ASN A 47 25.21 2.41 16.12
CA ASN A 47 26.06 3.48 15.57
C ASN A 47 25.48 4.17 14.33
N SER A 48 24.18 4.48 14.35
CA SER A 48 23.46 4.93 13.16
C SER A 48 22.65 6.19 13.43
N TRP A 49 22.47 7.02 12.41
CA TRP A 49 21.74 8.29 12.57
C TRP A 49 20.93 8.71 11.36
N CYS A 50 20.00 9.63 11.58
CA CYS A 50 19.27 10.26 10.50
C CYS A 50 19.07 11.76 10.68
N GLN A 51 18.90 12.44 9.55
CA GLN A 51 18.36 13.80 9.49
C GLN A 51 17.17 13.81 8.55
N THR A 52 16.07 14.40 9.00
CA THR A 52 14.83 14.47 8.23
C THR A 52 14.30 15.90 8.23
N ASP A 53 14.17 16.49 7.05
CA ASP A 53 13.43 17.74 6.86
C ASP A 53 11.96 17.40 6.56
N SER A 54 11.10 17.51 7.57
CA SER A 54 9.69 17.11 7.48
C SER A 54 8.73 18.29 7.33
N LYS A 55 7.89 18.26 6.29
CA LYS A 55 6.76 19.19 6.15
C LYS A 55 5.46 18.55 6.65
N ARG A 56 4.94 19.04 7.78
CA ARG A 56 3.56 19.00 8.33
C ARG A 56 2.72 17.73 8.06
N GLY A 57 2.33 17.05 9.14
CA GLY A 57 0.96 16.52 9.29
C GLY A 57 0.70 15.04 9.02
N LYS A 58 1.42 14.14 9.68
CA LYS A 58 0.94 12.86 10.30
C LYS A 58 2.18 12.07 10.75
N ILE A 59 2.12 11.55 11.97
CA ILE A 59 3.13 10.82 12.78
C ILE A 59 4.47 10.58 12.07
N MET A 60 5.49 11.36 12.47
CA MET A 60 6.88 11.20 12.07
C MET A 60 7.72 11.02 13.33
N ALA A 61 8.03 9.78 13.69
CA ALA A 61 8.92 9.52 14.84
C ALA A 61 10.35 10.01 14.54
N GLY A 62 11.15 10.27 15.58
CA GLY A 62 12.49 10.82 15.44
C GLY A 62 13.40 9.92 14.62
N PHE A 63 13.75 8.76 15.19
CA PHE A 63 14.61 7.76 14.57
C PHE A 63 13.81 6.61 13.95
N ALA A 64 12.92 5.97 14.73
CA ALA A 64 12.15 4.80 14.32
C ALA A 64 10.63 5.02 14.52
N ALA A 65 9.79 4.69 13.53
CA ALA A 65 8.34 4.83 13.69
C ALA A 65 7.75 3.81 14.69
N LYS A 66 8.36 2.62 14.73
CA LYS A 66 8.08 1.57 15.70
C LYS A 66 9.38 0.81 15.96
N ASN A 67 9.69 0.54 17.22
CA ASN A 67 10.81 -0.31 17.62
C ASN A 67 10.33 -1.42 18.55
N GLU A 68 10.62 -2.66 18.19
CA GLU A 68 10.51 -3.86 19.04
C GLU A 68 11.85 -4.62 19.14
N GLY A 69 12.94 -4.00 18.66
CA GLY A 69 14.29 -4.57 18.68
C GLY A 69 15.27 -3.74 19.51
N ILE A 70 16.57 -3.99 19.30
CA ILE A 70 17.67 -3.31 20.01
C ILE A 70 18.10 -2.08 19.20
N MET A 71 18.31 -0.97 19.90
CA MET A 71 18.89 0.23 19.33
C MET A 71 19.91 0.83 20.31
N GLU A 72 21.17 0.91 19.90
CA GLU A 72 22.25 1.44 20.73
C GLU A 72 23.11 2.42 19.94
N HIS A 73 23.59 3.47 20.61
CA HIS A 73 24.39 4.53 19.96
C HIS A 73 23.71 5.12 18.73
N ILE A 74 22.40 5.40 18.84
CA ILE A 74 21.59 6.01 17.79
C ILE A 74 21.18 7.43 18.17
N PHE A 75 21.01 8.27 17.15
CA PHE A 75 20.54 9.64 17.32
C PHE A 75 19.88 10.15 16.04
N TYR A 76 19.05 11.18 16.16
CA TYR A 76 18.47 11.86 15.00
C TYR A 76 18.59 13.37 15.13
N ILE A 77 18.64 14.04 13.99
CA ILE A 77 18.84 15.48 13.90
C ILE A 77 17.51 16.15 13.68
N ASP A 78 17.18 17.09 14.57
CA ASP A 78 15.91 17.78 14.59
C ASP A 78 16.04 19.30 14.44
N ASP A 79 16.03 19.78 13.20
CA ASP A 79 16.08 21.24 12.91
C ASP A 79 14.70 21.88 12.82
N ARG A 80 13.64 21.24 13.35
CA ARG A 80 12.27 21.73 13.19
C ARG A 80 12.03 22.97 14.05
N LYS A 81 11.70 24.10 13.41
CA LYS A 81 11.45 25.40 14.07
C LYS A 81 10.11 25.55 14.84
N LYS A 82 9.27 24.50 15.01
CA LYS A 82 7.89 24.64 15.55
C LYS A 82 7.50 23.56 16.58
N LYS A 83 6.51 23.88 17.45
CA LYS A 83 6.07 23.13 18.65
C LYS A 83 5.98 21.60 18.43
N LYS A 84 6.61 20.88 19.36
CA LYS A 84 6.77 19.42 19.43
C LYS A 84 5.44 18.73 19.77
N LYS A 85 5.16 17.58 19.14
CA LYS A 85 4.52 16.48 19.87
C LYS A 85 5.67 15.68 20.49
N GLU A 86 5.54 15.28 21.74
CA GLU A 86 6.50 14.34 22.34
C GLU A 86 6.48 13.06 21.50
N PHE A 87 7.61 12.73 20.90
CA PHE A 87 7.83 11.45 20.24
C PHE A 87 8.31 10.45 21.29
N ALA A 88 8.10 9.17 21.02
CA ALA A 88 8.49 8.10 21.94
C ALA A 88 10.02 8.03 22.20
N ASP A 89 10.81 8.70 21.36
CA ASP A 89 12.28 8.68 21.32
C ASP A 89 12.90 10.08 21.41
N SER A 90 12.18 11.04 21.99
CA SER A 90 12.57 12.47 21.99
C SER A 90 13.92 12.77 22.65
N GLU A 91 14.41 11.88 23.51
CA GLU A 91 15.71 11.89 24.17
C GLU A 91 16.89 11.63 23.23
N LEU A 92 16.65 11.05 22.04
CA LEU A 92 17.68 10.78 21.03
C LEU A 92 17.94 11.97 20.09
N ALA A 93 17.25 13.09 20.30
CA ALA A 93 17.32 14.26 19.44
C ALA A 93 18.60 15.06 19.68
N LEU A 94 19.31 15.39 18.59
CA LEU A 94 20.44 16.32 18.57
C LEU A 94 20.13 17.49 17.64
N ASP A 95 20.79 18.63 17.87
CA ASP A 95 20.82 19.75 16.92
C ASP A 95 21.80 19.48 15.76
N SER A 96 21.66 20.20 14.65
CA SER A 96 22.57 20.05 13.49
C SER A 96 24.02 20.42 13.77
N GLU A 97 24.32 21.31 14.72
CA GLU A 97 25.71 21.69 15.03
C GLU A 97 26.43 20.51 15.71
N SER A 98 25.69 19.69 16.46
CA SER A 98 26.17 18.44 17.06
C SER A 98 26.65 17.40 16.04
N ILE A 99 26.30 17.51 14.75
CA ILE A 99 26.80 16.63 13.65
C ILE A 99 28.34 16.51 13.66
N GLN A 100 29.02 17.61 13.92
CA GLN A 100 30.47 17.68 13.84
C GLN A 100 31.17 16.91 14.96
N ASN A 101 30.43 16.64 16.04
CA ASN A 101 30.91 16.02 17.28
C ASN A 101 30.43 14.57 17.44
N LEU A 102 29.67 14.05 16.47
CA LEU A 102 29.21 12.67 16.49
C LEU A 102 30.43 11.73 16.47
N PRO A 103 30.40 10.61 17.24
CA PRO A 103 31.48 9.63 17.33
C PRO A 103 31.54 8.76 16.07
N TRP A 104 31.66 9.40 14.91
CA TRP A 104 31.72 8.77 13.61
C TRP A 104 33.16 8.62 13.16
N ASP A 105 33.44 7.50 12.50
CA ASP A 105 34.76 7.20 11.98
C ASP A 105 35.05 8.06 10.73
N TYR A 106 35.39 9.32 10.97
CA TYR A 106 35.91 10.24 9.95
C TYR A 106 37.36 9.97 9.62
N GLU A 107 38.03 9.06 10.32
CA GLU A 107 39.40 8.70 9.99
C GLU A 107 39.41 7.68 8.86
N ARG A 108 38.49 6.71 8.89
CA ARG A 108 38.54 5.54 8.01
C ARG A 108 37.27 5.23 7.23
N THR A 109 36.15 5.93 7.42
CA THR A 109 34.91 5.57 6.71
C THR A 109 34.28 6.76 5.98
N TRP A 110 34.10 7.89 6.67
CA TRP A 110 33.30 9.01 6.16
C TRP A 110 34.14 10.25 5.87
N ASN A 111 33.91 10.88 4.73
CA ASN A 111 34.46 12.19 4.42
C ASN A 111 33.72 13.26 5.25
N ARG A 112 34.47 14.01 6.06
CA ARG A 112 33.94 15.04 6.96
C ARG A 112 33.51 16.30 6.21
N ASP A 113 34.14 16.58 5.07
CA ASP A 113 34.06 17.88 4.40
C ASP A 113 32.90 17.95 3.38
N GLU A 114 32.21 16.84 3.15
CA GLU A 114 31.11 16.74 2.20
C GLU A 114 29.74 16.54 2.88
N VAL A 115 28.71 17.19 2.34
CA VAL A 115 27.31 17.00 2.74
C VAL A 115 26.46 16.75 1.49
N PRO A 116 25.83 15.58 1.34
CA PRO A 116 25.86 14.44 2.25
C PRO A 116 27.23 13.76 2.31
N ARG A 117 27.55 13.14 3.46
CA ARG A 117 28.86 12.55 3.75
C ARG A 117 29.16 11.34 2.87
N ARG A 118 30.09 11.49 1.94
CA ARG A 118 30.51 10.36 1.10
C ARG A 118 31.53 9.48 1.81
N PHE A 119 31.74 8.29 1.28
CA PHE A 119 32.85 7.44 1.69
C PHE A 119 34.17 8.11 1.31
N LYS A 120 35.22 7.94 2.12
CA LYS A 120 36.56 8.32 1.68
C LYS A 120 37.04 7.39 0.58
N GLU A 121 37.78 7.88 -0.41
CA GLU A 121 38.24 7.07 -1.55
C GLU A 121 39.06 5.82 -1.12
N ASP A 122 39.85 5.92 -0.05
CA ASP A 122 40.65 4.84 0.53
C ASP A 122 39.83 3.84 1.39
N ALA A 123 38.64 4.25 1.81
CA ALA A 123 37.70 3.49 2.63
C ALA A 123 36.50 2.94 1.85
N PHE A 124 36.26 3.48 0.66
CA PHE A 124 35.22 3.07 -0.27
C PHE A 124 35.66 1.78 -0.93
N HIS A 125 35.99 0.75 -0.15
CA HIS A 125 36.21 -0.58 -0.67
C HIS A 125 36.10 -1.58 0.47
N ILE A 126 35.18 -2.53 0.34
CA ILE A 126 35.20 -3.78 1.09
C ILE A 126 35.46 -4.89 0.08
N GLU A 127 36.32 -5.82 0.46
CA GLU A 127 36.60 -7.00 -0.35
C GLU A 127 35.30 -7.73 -0.69
N SER A 128 35.03 -7.84 -1.98
CA SER A 128 33.87 -8.52 -2.53
C SER A 128 33.88 -10.02 -2.22
N GLY A 129 35.04 -10.58 -1.89
CA GLY A 129 35.29 -12.02 -1.73
C GLY A 129 35.93 -12.60 -2.99
N ALA A 130 36.50 -13.81 -2.88
CA ALA A 130 37.08 -14.51 -4.02
C ALA A 130 36.00 -15.19 -4.86
N ALA A 131 36.12 -15.08 -6.18
CA ALA A 131 35.35 -15.83 -7.17
C ALA A 131 36.29 -16.24 -8.31
N ASP A 132 36.08 -17.44 -8.84
CA ASP A 132 36.94 -17.99 -9.91
C ASP A 132 36.77 -17.24 -11.23
N GLU A 133 35.56 -16.76 -11.51
CA GLU A 133 35.20 -16.00 -12.70
C GLU A 133 34.36 -14.77 -12.34
N TRP A 134 34.64 -13.64 -12.99
CA TRP A 134 33.91 -12.38 -12.83
C TRP A 134 33.21 -12.00 -14.13
N ILE A 135 31.94 -11.63 -14.04
CA ILE A 135 31.24 -10.95 -15.12
C ILE A 135 31.51 -9.45 -14.97
N GLU A 136 32.25 -8.88 -15.91
CA GLU A 136 32.51 -7.45 -15.95
C GLU A 136 31.38 -6.71 -16.69
N ILE A 137 30.93 -5.59 -16.12
CA ILE A 137 29.90 -4.73 -16.71
C ILE A 137 30.46 -3.31 -16.84
N ASP A 138 30.63 -2.87 -18.08
CA ASP A 138 31.15 -1.56 -18.46
C ASP A 138 30.11 -0.68 -19.17
N SER A 139 28.89 -1.21 -19.39
CA SER A 139 27.90 -0.60 -20.27
C SER A 139 26.46 -0.90 -19.82
N ILE A 140 25.53 -0.05 -20.24
CA ILE A 140 24.09 -0.19 -19.97
C ILE A 140 23.54 -1.46 -20.63
N GLU A 141 24.03 -1.79 -21.83
CA GLU A 141 23.68 -3.00 -22.56
C GLU A 141 24.13 -4.25 -21.80
N GLY A 142 25.37 -4.27 -21.30
CA GLY A 142 25.88 -5.34 -20.44
C GLY A 142 25.06 -5.49 -19.16
N PHE A 143 24.74 -4.39 -18.50
CA PHE A 143 23.87 -4.38 -17.32
C PHE A 143 22.49 -4.97 -17.62
N THR A 144 21.88 -4.56 -18.74
CA THR A 144 20.55 -5.02 -19.14
C THR A 144 20.56 -6.52 -19.48
N ALA A 145 21.58 -7.00 -20.18
CA ALA A 145 21.75 -8.41 -20.49
C ALA A 145 21.91 -9.26 -19.22
N PHE A 146 22.69 -8.77 -18.24
CA PHE A 146 22.85 -9.41 -16.95
C PHE A 146 21.51 -9.51 -16.20
N ALA A 147 20.78 -8.39 -16.10
CA ALA A 147 19.48 -8.34 -15.46
C ALA A 147 18.48 -9.31 -16.13
N ASP A 148 18.41 -9.33 -17.46
CA ASP A 148 17.56 -10.26 -18.21
C ASP A 148 17.92 -11.72 -17.97
N GLY A 149 19.22 -12.05 -17.86
CA GLY A 149 19.69 -13.39 -17.52
C GLY A 149 19.17 -13.86 -16.16
N VAL A 150 19.30 -13.01 -15.13
CA VAL A 150 18.76 -13.28 -13.78
C VAL A 150 17.23 -13.44 -13.83
N ASN A 151 16.54 -12.52 -14.49
CA ASN A 151 15.08 -12.46 -14.55
C ASN A 151 14.45 -13.57 -15.40
N ARG A 152 15.23 -14.24 -16.25
CA ARG A 152 14.80 -15.44 -16.99
C ARG A 152 15.14 -16.75 -16.26
N GLY A 153 15.69 -16.67 -15.05
CA GLY A 153 16.02 -17.84 -14.24
C GLY A 153 17.31 -18.55 -14.66
N ASN A 154 18.20 -17.90 -15.40
CA ASN A 154 19.50 -18.48 -15.73
C ASN A 154 20.37 -18.51 -14.46
N ARG A 155 20.67 -19.73 -13.99
CA ARG A 155 21.45 -19.95 -12.77
C ARG A 155 22.87 -19.39 -12.85
N GLN A 156 23.49 -19.33 -14.03
CA GLN A 156 24.83 -18.74 -14.16
C GLN A 156 24.79 -17.27 -13.75
N TYR A 157 23.77 -16.52 -14.15
CA TYR A 157 23.62 -15.11 -13.78
C TYR A 157 23.09 -14.93 -12.34
N GLN A 158 22.15 -15.78 -11.89
CA GLN A 158 21.57 -15.66 -10.55
C GLN A 158 22.61 -15.81 -9.42
N TYR A 159 23.64 -16.62 -9.62
CA TYR A 159 24.69 -16.91 -8.64
C TYR A 159 26.05 -16.32 -9.03
N ALA A 160 26.12 -15.52 -10.10
CA ALA A 160 27.37 -14.96 -10.60
C ALA A 160 28.06 -14.03 -9.59
N ALA A 161 29.38 -13.98 -9.67
CA ALA A 161 30.13 -12.82 -9.25
C ALA A 161 30.19 -11.83 -10.41
N CYS A 162 29.77 -10.60 -10.16
CA CYS A 162 29.64 -9.54 -11.13
C CYS A 162 30.32 -8.28 -10.60
N ARG A 163 31.05 -7.56 -11.45
CA ARG A 163 31.72 -6.30 -11.09
C ARG A 163 31.48 -5.22 -12.13
N LEU A 164 31.18 -4.00 -11.68
CA LEU A 164 31.23 -2.84 -12.56
C LEU A 164 32.68 -2.42 -12.80
N THR A 165 33.00 -2.06 -14.03
CA THR A 165 34.32 -1.54 -14.43
C THR A 165 34.24 -0.12 -14.99
N ALA A 166 33.04 0.46 -15.04
CA ALA A 166 32.78 1.84 -15.41
C ALA A 166 31.51 2.37 -14.73
N ASP A 167 31.40 3.69 -14.65
CA ASP A 167 30.15 4.36 -14.28
C ASP A 167 29.08 4.18 -15.36
N LEU A 168 27.85 3.89 -14.94
CA LEU A 168 26.71 3.67 -15.84
C LEU A 168 25.68 4.79 -15.67
N ASP A 169 25.62 5.71 -16.62
CA ASP A 169 24.59 6.75 -16.67
C ASP A 169 23.41 6.33 -17.56
N PHE A 170 22.26 6.04 -16.95
CA PHE A 170 21.05 5.67 -17.69
C PHE A 170 20.39 6.84 -18.43
N GLN A 171 20.82 8.09 -18.24
CA GLN A 171 20.29 9.28 -18.92
C GLN A 171 18.76 9.41 -18.82
N GLY A 172 18.18 8.99 -17.70
CA GLY A 172 16.73 9.00 -17.50
C GLY A 172 15.98 7.84 -18.17
N LYS A 173 16.68 6.86 -18.76
CA LYS A 173 16.09 5.66 -19.36
C LYS A 173 15.51 4.72 -18.31
N LYS A 174 14.62 3.83 -18.76
CA LYS A 174 14.03 2.80 -17.91
C LYS A 174 15.09 1.75 -17.56
N LEU A 175 15.17 1.40 -16.28
CA LEU A 175 15.98 0.28 -15.79
C LEU A 175 15.08 -0.90 -15.44
N ILE A 176 15.52 -2.09 -15.81
CA ILE A 176 14.91 -3.37 -15.40
C ILE A 176 15.67 -3.82 -14.14
N PRO A 177 15.01 -3.93 -12.98
CA PRO A 177 15.66 -4.43 -11.77
C PRO A 177 16.24 -5.82 -11.98
N ILE A 178 17.36 -6.10 -11.32
CA ILE A 178 17.92 -7.44 -11.24
C ILE A 178 17.10 -8.23 -10.20
N GLY A 179 16.56 -9.38 -10.59
CA GLY A 179 15.70 -10.21 -9.75
C GLY A 179 14.36 -9.55 -9.44
N GLU A 180 13.51 -9.33 -10.45
CA GLU A 180 12.24 -8.60 -10.31
C GLU A 180 11.20 -9.27 -9.39
N ASP A 181 11.37 -10.56 -9.10
CA ASP A 181 10.41 -11.40 -8.37
C ASP A 181 11.11 -12.25 -7.28
N ASP A 182 10.39 -12.62 -6.23
CA ASP A 182 10.93 -13.43 -5.14
C ASP A 182 11.14 -14.91 -5.52
N ALA A 183 10.55 -15.37 -6.62
CA ALA A 183 10.86 -16.64 -7.25
C ALA A 183 12.20 -16.65 -8.00
N LEU A 184 12.65 -15.48 -8.49
CA LEU A 184 13.88 -15.32 -9.28
C LEU A 184 14.81 -14.25 -8.69
N PRO A 185 15.20 -14.35 -7.40
CA PRO A 185 16.05 -13.35 -6.78
C PRO A 185 17.49 -13.46 -7.30
N PHE A 186 18.25 -12.37 -7.16
CA PHE A 186 19.70 -12.45 -7.27
C PHE A 186 20.31 -12.99 -5.98
N LYS A 187 21.30 -13.88 -6.11
CA LYS A 187 21.92 -14.63 -5.01
C LYS A 187 23.45 -14.63 -5.06
N GLY A 188 24.02 -13.91 -6.01
CA GLY A 188 25.46 -13.85 -6.25
C GLY A 188 26.14 -12.69 -5.52
N ILE A 189 27.30 -12.32 -6.04
CA ILE A 189 28.08 -11.18 -5.58
C ILE A 189 27.97 -10.08 -6.64
N PHE A 190 27.59 -8.88 -6.23
CA PHE A 190 27.64 -7.70 -7.08
C PHE A 190 28.56 -6.67 -6.44
N ASP A 191 29.72 -6.49 -7.04
CA ASP A 191 30.70 -5.48 -6.66
C ASP A 191 30.55 -4.26 -7.56
N GLY A 192 30.14 -3.13 -7.00
CA GLY A 192 30.05 -1.88 -7.74
C GLY A 192 31.42 -1.36 -8.18
N GLY A 193 32.54 -1.92 -7.70
CA GLY A 193 33.87 -1.51 -8.16
C GLY A 193 34.15 -0.03 -7.93
N ASN A 194 33.47 0.59 -6.96
CA ASN A 194 33.47 2.03 -6.69
C ASN A 194 32.84 2.90 -7.78
N HIS A 195 32.15 2.27 -8.72
CA HIS A 195 31.38 2.93 -9.75
C HIS A 195 29.94 3.19 -9.30
N SER A 196 29.27 3.97 -10.13
CA SER A 196 27.92 4.44 -9.91
C SER A 196 26.97 4.01 -11.03
N ILE A 197 25.70 3.77 -10.66
CA ILE A 197 24.61 3.59 -11.61
C ILE A 197 23.61 4.71 -11.40
N THR A 198 23.53 5.64 -12.34
CA THR A 198 22.87 6.93 -12.12
C THR A 198 21.75 7.21 -13.13
N ASN A 199 20.89 8.17 -12.80
CA ASN A 199 19.82 8.67 -13.66
C ASN A 199 18.84 7.59 -14.16
N PHE A 200 18.67 6.47 -13.47
CA PHE A 200 17.73 5.43 -13.92
C PHE A 200 16.29 5.73 -13.50
N LYS A 201 15.33 5.12 -14.21
CA LYS A 201 13.91 5.14 -13.85
C LYS A 201 13.33 3.73 -13.74
N ILE A 202 12.79 3.39 -12.58
CA ILE A 202 11.98 2.19 -12.39
C ILE A 202 10.53 2.65 -12.28
N LYS A 203 9.71 2.25 -13.26
CA LYS A 203 8.28 2.60 -13.30
C LYS A 203 7.40 1.38 -13.52
N GLY A 204 6.15 1.50 -13.09
CA GLY A 204 5.09 0.51 -13.33
C GLY A 204 4.61 -0.16 -12.05
N LYS A 205 3.45 -0.82 -12.13
CA LYS A 205 2.92 -1.63 -11.02
C LYS A 205 3.77 -2.88 -10.89
N ARG A 206 4.57 -2.96 -9.84
CA ARG A 206 5.41 -4.12 -9.52
C ARG A 206 5.46 -4.33 -8.00
N LYS A 207 5.83 -5.53 -7.57
CA LYS A 207 5.98 -5.82 -6.15
C LYS A 207 7.25 -5.15 -5.63
N TYR A 208 8.39 -5.42 -6.24
CA TYR A 208 9.69 -4.94 -5.77
C TYR A 208 10.30 -3.89 -6.71
N GLY A 209 10.85 -2.81 -6.14
CA GLY A 209 11.49 -1.72 -6.86
C GLY A 209 12.79 -1.31 -6.20
N GLY A 210 13.87 -1.45 -6.95
CA GLY A 210 15.24 -1.08 -6.60
C GLY A 210 16.15 -1.49 -7.74
N LEU A 211 17.44 -1.14 -7.70
CA LEU A 211 18.39 -1.70 -8.66
C LEU A 211 18.29 -3.23 -8.68
N PHE A 212 18.15 -3.81 -7.48
CA PHE A 212 17.73 -5.18 -7.26
C PHE A 212 16.26 -5.19 -6.81
N GLY A 213 15.42 -5.99 -7.48
CA GLY A 213 14.06 -6.22 -7.01
C GLY A 213 14.09 -7.01 -5.70
N CYS A 214 14.59 -8.24 -5.78
CA CYS A 214 14.72 -9.17 -4.68
C CYS A 214 16.15 -9.72 -4.60
N LEU A 215 16.74 -9.63 -3.42
CA LEU A 215 18.01 -10.25 -3.06
C LEU A 215 17.75 -11.43 -2.12
N LYS A 216 18.45 -12.55 -2.33
CA LYS A 216 18.43 -13.68 -1.41
C LYS A 216 19.84 -14.22 -1.17
N ASP A 217 20.32 -14.12 0.06
CA ASP A 217 21.68 -14.55 0.45
C ASP A 217 22.79 -13.92 -0.42
N ALA A 218 22.51 -12.77 -1.04
CA ALA A 218 23.40 -12.07 -1.96
C ALA A 218 24.33 -11.10 -1.24
N LYS A 219 25.45 -10.77 -1.87
CA LYS A 219 26.42 -9.77 -1.38
C LYS A 219 26.52 -8.61 -2.36
N ILE A 220 26.11 -7.41 -1.94
CA ILE A 220 26.20 -6.19 -2.73
C ILE A 220 27.16 -5.22 -2.03
N VAL A 221 28.21 -4.82 -2.73
CA VAL A 221 29.24 -3.94 -2.14
C VAL A 221 29.68 -2.83 -3.08
N ASN A 222 30.25 -1.76 -2.51
CA ASN A 222 31.03 -0.74 -3.23
C ASN A 222 30.27 -0.03 -4.36
N LEU A 223 28.99 0.29 -4.14
CA LEU A 223 28.10 0.75 -5.19
C LEU A 223 27.35 2.02 -4.78
N THR A 224 27.36 3.02 -5.65
CA THR A 224 26.47 4.19 -5.50
C THR A 224 25.38 4.16 -6.56
N VAL A 225 24.14 4.42 -6.17
CA VAL A 225 23.00 4.48 -7.09
C VAL A 225 22.28 5.82 -7.03
N ASP A 226 21.83 6.31 -8.19
CA ASP A 226 20.97 7.49 -8.32
C ASP A 226 19.83 7.22 -9.29
N GLY A 227 18.61 7.62 -8.92
CA GLY A 227 17.48 7.48 -9.82
C GLY A 227 16.11 7.72 -9.20
N MET A 228 15.09 7.24 -9.91
CA MET A 228 13.69 7.40 -9.54
C MET A 228 12.93 6.07 -9.57
N ILE A 229 12.22 5.77 -8.49
CA ILE A 229 11.37 4.58 -8.35
C ILE A 229 9.92 5.01 -8.17
N GLN A 230 9.04 4.57 -9.07
CA GLN A 230 7.62 4.87 -9.03
C GLN A 230 6.76 3.62 -9.21
N GLY A 231 5.86 3.40 -8.25
CA GLY A 231 4.78 2.43 -8.41
C GLY A 231 5.06 1.01 -7.89
N ALA A 232 6.20 0.77 -7.26
CA ALA A 232 6.51 -0.48 -6.58
C ALA A 232 5.86 -0.55 -5.17
N GLU A 233 5.52 -1.75 -4.70
CA GLU A 233 5.02 -1.94 -3.33
C GLU A 233 6.14 -1.81 -2.28
N TYR A 234 7.26 -2.48 -2.53
CA TYR A 234 8.48 -2.46 -1.74
C TYR A 234 9.53 -1.68 -2.52
N SER A 235 10.02 -0.57 -1.98
CA SER A 235 10.91 0.34 -2.69
C SER A 235 12.18 0.64 -1.90
N GLY A 236 13.34 0.43 -2.50
CA GLY A 236 14.63 0.90 -1.99
C GLY A 236 15.60 1.16 -3.13
N GLY A 237 16.51 2.12 -2.98
CA GLY A 237 17.44 2.47 -4.06
C GLY A 237 18.31 1.28 -4.48
N ILE A 238 18.88 0.55 -3.52
CA ILE A 238 19.63 -0.68 -3.78
C ILE A 238 18.67 -1.85 -3.96
N ALA A 239 17.79 -2.11 -2.98
CA ALA A 239 16.92 -3.29 -3.02
C ALA A 239 15.46 -2.99 -2.67
N GLY A 240 14.52 -3.55 -3.43
CA GLY A 240 13.11 -3.57 -3.04
C GLY A 240 12.89 -4.44 -1.80
N MET A 241 13.37 -5.67 -1.86
CA MET A 241 13.38 -6.62 -0.75
C MET A 241 14.71 -7.37 -0.68
N MET A 242 15.17 -7.65 0.54
CA MET A 242 16.31 -8.51 0.83
C MET A 242 15.87 -9.60 1.81
N GLU A 243 16.28 -10.84 1.55
CA GLU A 243 16.15 -12.00 2.44
C GLU A 243 17.53 -12.64 2.66
N GLY A 244 18.16 -12.40 3.81
CA GLY A 244 19.55 -12.79 4.05
C GLY A 244 20.55 -11.97 3.25
N GLY A 245 21.85 -12.26 3.41
CA GLY A 245 22.93 -11.61 2.68
C GLY A 245 23.43 -10.29 3.29
N ILE A 246 24.25 -9.56 2.53
CA ILE A 246 24.97 -8.37 2.99
C ILE A 246 24.88 -7.25 1.95
N ILE A 247 24.52 -6.03 2.37
CA ILE A 247 24.74 -4.80 1.62
C ILE A 247 25.74 -3.94 2.40
N SER A 248 26.87 -3.58 1.80
CA SER A 248 27.90 -2.81 2.51
C SER A 248 28.69 -1.84 1.64
N CYS A 249 29.09 -0.69 2.18
CA CYS A 249 29.73 0.38 1.43
C CYS A 249 28.90 0.82 0.20
N CYS A 250 27.59 0.88 0.38
CA CYS A 250 26.66 1.29 -0.67
C CYS A 250 25.99 2.63 -0.34
N GLY A 251 25.86 3.46 -1.38
CA GLY A 251 25.20 4.76 -1.33
C GLY A 251 23.95 4.79 -2.20
N SER A 252 22.90 5.46 -1.74
CA SER A 252 21.67 5.66 -2.54
C SER A 252 21.24 7.11 -2.51
N ALA A 253 21.08 7.72 -3.69
CA ALA A 253 20.50 9.03 -3.92
C ALA A 253 19.21 8.87 -4.73
N ILE A 254 18.09 8.57 -4.05
CA ILE A 254 16.89 8.09 -4.74
C ILE A 254 15.67 8.97 -4.48
N ARG A 255 14.85 9.12 -5.52
CA ARG A 255 13.46 9.58 -5.38
C ARG A 255 12.51 8.40 -5.43
N ILE A 256 11.78 8.16 -4.35
CA ILE A 256 10.81 7.07 -4.25
C ILE A 256 9.39 7.62 -4.11
N GLU A 257 8.49 7.06 -4.91
CA GLU A 257 7.03 7.16 -4.72
C GLU A 257 6.50 5.85 -4.10
N ALA A 258 6.32 5.88 -2.78
CA ALA A 258 6.11 4.74 -1.92
C ALA A 258 4.65 4.26 -1.89
N LYS A 259 4.43 2.94 -1.90
CA LYS A 259 3.07 2.34 -1.77
C LYS A 259 2.85 1.52 -0.50
N LYS A 260 3.81 0.68 -0.10
CA LYS A 260 3.67 -0.19 1.08
C LYS A 260 4.87 -0.08 2.02
N TYR A 261 6.06 -0.41 1.56
CA TYR A 261 7.30 -0.26 2.33
C TYR A 261 8.30 0.53 1.50
N ALA A 262 8.88 1.58 2.08
CA ALA A 262 9.92 2.35 1.43
C ALA A 262 11.07 2.68 2.38
N GLY A 263 12.29 2.39 1.93
CA GLY A 263 13.53 2.87 2.52
C GLY A 263 14.39 3.52 1.45
N GLY A 264 15.24 4.48 1.79
CA GLY A 264 16.14 5.07 0.78
C GLY A 264 17.17 4.06 0.26
N LEU A 265 17.56 3.09 1.08
CA LEU A 265 18.45 1.99 0.70
C LEU A 265 17.67 0.71 0.36
N VAL A 266 16.84 0.24 1.31
CA VAL A 266 16.12 -1.05 1.21
C VAL A 266 14.64 -0.89 1.59
N GLY A 267 13.72 -1.39 0.79
CA GLY A 267 12.28 -1.35 1.12
C GLY A 267 11.93 -2.21 2.32
N LYS A 268 12.23 -3.50 2.24
CA LYS A 268 12.10 -4.47 3.35
C LYS A 268 13.36 -5.31 3.46
N ASN A 269 13.98 -5.28 4.64
CA ASN A 269 15.13 -6.13 4.98
C ASN A 269 14.68 -7.27 5.89
N ARG A 270 14.82 -8.51 5.43
CA ARG A 270 14.51 -9.72 6.17
C ARG A 270 15.80 -10.48 6.43
N ASP A 271 16.20 -10.65 7.68
CA ASP A 271 17.36 -11.45 8.09
C ASP A 271 18.70 -11.06 7.39
N GLY A 272 18.82 -9.86 6.81
CA GLY A 272 20.01 -9.38 6.09
C GLY A 272 20.88 -8.41 6.90
N ILE A 273 22.09 -8.14 6.42
CA ILE A 273 23.07 -7.30 7.12
C ILE A 273 23.32 -6.01 6.33
N LEU A 274 23.10 -4.85 6.96
CA LEU A 274 23.39 -3.53 6.40
C LEU A 274 24.53 -2.87 7.19
N ILE A 275 25.70 -2.72 6.58
CA ILE A 275 26.87 -2.13 7.26
C ILE A 275 27.48 -1.02 6.41
N LYS A 276 27.78 0.15 7.01
CA LYS A 276 28.45 1.26 6.30
C LYS A 276 27.70 1.68 5.04
N ASN A 277 26.41 1.98 5.17
CA ASN A 277 25.59 2.41 4.04
C ASN A 277 25.00 3.78 4.30
N TYR A 278 24.65 4.47 3.22
CA TYR A 278 23.91 5.72 3.32
C TYR A 278 22.76 5.83 2.34
N ALA A 279 21.75 6.59 2.75
CA ALA A 279 20.64 6.97 1.90
C ALA A 279 20.37 8.48 1.96
N VAL A 280 20.18 9.07 0.80
CA VAL A 280 19.78 10.47 0.62
C VAL A 280 18.69 10.57 -0.43
N GLY A 281 17.93 11.67 -0.38
CA GLY A 281 16.93 11.98 -1.39
C GLY A 281 15.54 12.19 -0.81
N LEU A 282 14.52 11.74 -1.54
CA LEU A 282 13.13 12.06 -1.24
C LEU A 282 12.26 10.81 -1.35
N ILE A 283 11.60 10.47 -0.25
CA ILE A 283 10.54 9.47 -0.24
C ILE A 283 9.22 10.17 0.01
N HIS A 284 8.26 9.91 -0.87
CA HIS A 284 6.91 10.41 -0.69
C HIS A 284 5.89 9.31 -0.93
N GLU A 285 4.82 9.32 -0.14
CA GLU A 285 3.71 8.40 -0.36
C GLU A 285 3.07 8.67 -1.73
N HIS A 286 2.78 7.58 -2.47
CA HIS A 286 2.05 7.60 -3.72
C HIS A 286 0.65 8.19 -3.49
N LYS A 287 0.51 9.49 -3.75
CA LYS A 287 -0.79 10.15 -3.78
C LYS A 287 -1.36 9.95 -5.18
N ARG A 288 -2.49 9.23 -5.30
CA ARG A 288 -3.28 9.31 -6.54
C ARG A 288 -3.57 10.80 -6.76
N PRO A 289 -3.15 11.38 -7.90
CA PRO A 289 -3.23 12.81 -8.06
C PRO A 289 -4.69 13.23 -8.09
N TRP A 290 -5.09 13.99 -7.07
CA TRP A 290 -6.38 14.65 -7.04
C TRP A 290 -6.58 15.56 -8.27
N PHE A 291 -5.51 16.00 -8.95
CA PHE A 291 -5.60 16.75 -10.21
C PHE A 291 -5.97 15.90 -11.44
N LEU A 292 -5.93 14.56 -11.38
CA LEU A 292 -6.65 13.77 -12.38
C LEU A 292 -8.17 14.00 -12.25
N LEU A 293 -8.67 14.43 -11.07
CA LEU A 293 -10.01 15.01 -10.96
C LEU A 293 -10.08 16.41 -11.61
N LEU A 294 -9.01 17.21 -11.60
CA LEU A 294 -8.97 18.51 -12.33
C LEU A 294 -8.99 18.34 -13.85
N PHE A 295 -8.54 17.22 -14.43
CA PHE A 295 -8.76 16.88 -15.85
C PHE A 295 -10.12 16.22 -16.10
N LEU A 296 -10.65 15.52 -15.09
CA LEU A 296 -12.05 15.13 -15.08
C LEU A 296 -12.97 16.34 -14.94
N ILE A 297 -12.60 17.50 -14.41
CA ILE A 297 -13.52 18.65 -14.29
C ILE A 297 -13.88 19.25 -15.66
N PRO A 298 -12.96 19.52 -16.60
CA PRO A 298 -13.31 19.92 -17.96
C PRO A 298 -14.04 18.81 -18.71
N LEU A 299 -13.64 17.55 -18.54
CA LEU A 299 -14.34 16.41 -19.14
C LEU A 299 -15.73 16.22 -18.51
N LEU A 300 -15.90 16.41 -17.21
CA LEU A 300 -17.15 16.33 -16.45
C LEU A 300 -18.03 17.53 -16.76
N LEU A 301 -17.48 18.74 -16.95
CA LEU A 301 -18.18 19.92 -17.44
C LEU A 301 -18.56 19.77 -18.92
N LEU A 302 -17.73 19.11 -19.73
CA LEU A 302 -18.03 18.73 -21.11
C LEU A 302 -19.11 17.63 -21.13
N LEU A 303 -19.05 16.64 -20.24
CA LEU A 303 -20.03 15.57 -20.08
C LEU A 303 -21.35 16.09 -19.48
N LEU A 304 -21.32 17.07 -18.57
CA LEU A 304 -22.46 17.83 -18.04
C LEU A 304 -23.08 18.71 -19.13
N LYS A 305 -22.26 19.35 -19.97
CA LYS A 305 -22.73 20.10 -21.16
C LYS A 305 -23.24 19.21 -22.28
N LEU A 306 -22.69 18.01 -22.42
CA LEU A 306 -23.12 16.96 -23.35
C LEU A 306 -24.26 16.10 -22.77
N GLY A 307 -24.68 16.36 -21.53
CA GLY A 307 -25.77 15.66 -20.87
C GLY A 307 -25.58 14.14 -20.80
N ILE A 308 -24.36 13.64 -20.54
CA ILE A 308 -24.16 12.20 -20.34
C ILE A 308 -24.67 11.84 -18.94
N PRO A 309 -25.81 11.12 -18.82
CA PRO A 309 -26.41 10.81 -17.53
C PRO A 309 -25.50 9.90 -16.71
N TYR A 310 -25.54 10.04 -15.39
CA TYR A 310 -25.01 9.02 -14.48
C TYR A 310 -25.62 7.66 -14.85
N PRO A 311 -24.85 6.55 -14.77
CA PRO A 311 -25.41 5.23 -15.03
C PRO A 311 -26.58 5.02 -14.07
N SER A 312 -27.77 4.99 -14.63
CA SER A 312 -29.01 4.72 -13.95
C SER A 312 -28.94 3.34 -13.32
N VAL A 313 -29.41 3.20 -12.08
CA VAL A 313 -29.72 1.85 -11.58
C VAL A 313 -30.86 1.33 -12.46
N PRO A 314 -30.71 0.20 -13.16
CA PRO A 314 -31.77 -0.32 -14.00
C PRO A 314 -32.97 -0.75 -13.14
N VAL A 315 -34.17 -0.75 -13.73
CA VAL A 315 -35.33 -1.41 -13.13
C VAL A 315 -35.02 -2.90 -12.99
N ASP A 316 -35.36 -3.49 -11.85
CA ASP A 316 -35.12 -4.90 -11.62
C ASP A 316 -35.94 -5.76 -12.61
N GLY A 317 -35.31 -6.78 -13.19
CA GLY A 317 -35.93 -7.63 -14.21
C GLY A 317 -37.09 -8.49 -13.69
N ASN A 318 -37.21 -8.67 -12.37
CA ASN A 318 -38.25 -9.47 -11.73
C ASN A 318 -39.41 -8.64 -11.17
N VAL A 319 -39.53 -7.38 -11.63
CA VAL A 319 -40.60 -6.49 -11.20
C VAL A 319 -41.83 -6.63 -12.09
N GLN A 320 -42.99 -6.80 -11.47
CA GLN A 320 -44.29 -6.83 -12.13
C GLN A 320 -45.09 -5.57 -11.80
N ALA A 321 -45.66 -4.93 -12.81
CA ALA A 321 -46.55 -3.78 -12.62
C ALA A 321 -47.88 -4.21 -12.00
N ILE A 322 -48.34 -3.49 -10.98
CA ILE A 322 -49.64 -3.67 -10.33
C ILE A 322 -50.42 -2.37 -10.49
N HIS A 323 -51.58 -2.43 -11.17
CA HIS A 323 -52.44 -1.28 -11.33
C HIS A 323 -53.30 -1.05 -10.08
N ASP A 324 -52.72 -0.44 -9.04
CA ASP A 324 -53.48 -0.01 -7.86
C ASP A 324 -53.17 1.45 -7.46
N GLY A 325 -54.20 2.30 -7.55
CA GLY A 325 -54.33 3.57 -6.81
C GLY A 325 -53.65 4.82 -7.39
N LEU A 326 -54.42 5.92 -7.44
CA LEU A 326 -54.00 7.26 -7.87
C LEU A 326 -52.82 7.83 -7.04
N LYS A 327 -51.86 8.47 -7.70
CA LYS A 327 -50.79 9.26 -7.07
C LYS A 327 -51.38 10.41 -6.21
N PRO A 328 -51.07 10.53 -4.91
CA PRO A 328 -51.57 11.59 -4.05
C PRO A 328 -50.93 12.91 -4.46
N GLN A 329 -51.75 13.95 -4.55
CA GLN A 329 -51.31 15.26 -5.03
C GLN A 329 -50.42 16.03 -4.04
N ASN A 330 -50.23 15.55 -2.81
CA ASN A 330 -49.29 16.11 -1.82
C ASN A 330 -48.99 15.11 -0.69
N GLY A 331 -47.77 14.57 -0.61
CA GLY A 331 -47.28 13.77 0.52
C GLY A 331 -46.12 12.82 0.18
N ASN A 332 -45.09 12.76 1.03
CA ASN A 332 -43.96 11.80 0.96
C ASN A 332 -44.27 10.51 1.75
N THR A 333 -45.33 9.80 1.37
CA THR A 333 -45.76 8.57 2.07
C THR A 333 -45.39 7.32 1.27
N ALA A 334 -44.82 6.34 1.96
CA ALA A 334 -44.33 5.10 1.41
C ALA A 334 -44.84 3.96 2.32
N ALA A 335 -45.73 3.10 1.81
CA ALA A 335 -46.33 1.99 2.56
C ALA A 335 -45.91 0.66 1.93
N PHE A 336 -45.45 -0.32 2.70
CA PHE A 336 -44.95 -1.59 2.16
C PHE A 336 -45.46 -2.75 2.99
N GLU A 337 -45.90 -3.81 2.32
CA GLU A 337 -46.13 -5.12 2.93
C GLU A 337 -44.98 -6.04 2.55
N PHE A 338 -44.43 -6.76 3.54
CA PHE A 338 -43.38 -7.76 3.31
C PHE A 338 -43.54 -8.91 4.30
N ASN A 339 -43.17 -10.11 3.86
CA ASN A 339 -43.11 -11.26 4.75
C ASN A 339 -41.89 -11.14 5.66
N ARG A 340 -42.09 -11.31 6.97
CA ARG A 340 -41.00 -11.26 7.97
C ARG A 340 -40.04 -12.45 7.88
N LEU A 341 -40.28 -13.40 6.99
CA LEU A 341 -39.41 -14.53 6.68
C LEU A 341 -39.26 -14.63 5.16
N ILE A 342 -38.02 -14.64 4.67
CA ILE A 342 -37.68 -14.84 3.26
C ILE A 342 -37.07 -16.24 3.14
N VAL A 343 -37.66 -17.08 2.30
CA VAL A 343 -37.17 -18.44 2.05
C VAL A 343 -36.45 -18.46 0.71
N PHE A 344 -35.16 -18.80 0.72
CA PHE A 344 -34.32 -19.00 -0.45
C PHE A 344 -34.24 -20.49 -0.79
N THR A 345 -34.57 -20.84 -2.03
CA THR A 345 -34.37 -22.17 -2.61
C THR A 345 -33.51 -22.01 -3.86
N ASP A 346 -32.42 -22.78 -3.97
CA ASP A 346 -31.45 -22.69 -5.08
C ASP A 346 -30.92 -21.26 -5.33
N GLY A 347 -30.74 -20.48 -4.25
CA GLY A 347 -30.25 -19.09 -4.32
C GLY A 347 -31.31 -18.05 -4.71
N ILE A 348 -32.58 -18.41 -4.87
CA ILE A 348 -33.68 -17.49 -5.20
C ILE A 348 -34.64 -17.40 -4.01
N GLY A 349 -34.82 -16.18 -3.47
CA GLY A 349 -35.66 -15.89 -2.32
C GLY A 349 -36.98 -15.25 -2.69
N GLU A 350 -38.10 -15.77 -2.15
CA GLU A 350 -39.43 -15.16 -2.33
C GLU A 350 -39.64 -14.02 -1.32
N LEU A 351 -39.83 -12.80 -1.81
CA LEU A 351 -39.94 -11.59 -0.97
C LEU A 351 -41.31 -10.91 -1.06
N ALA A 352 -41.96 -10.96 -2.24
CA ALA A 352 -43.27 -10.34 -2.46
C ALA A 352 -43.36 -8.85 -2.03
N PHE A 353 -42.31 -8.05 -2.26
CA PHE A 353 -42.28 -6.64 -1.88
C PHE A 353 -43.09 -5.78 -2.85
N TYR A 354 -44.04 -4.99 -2.33
CA TYR A 354 -44.89 -4.10 -3.15
C TYR A 354 -44.53 -2.63 -2.93
N ASN A 355 -44.11 -1.93 -3.99
CA ASN A 355 -43.99 -0.47 -4.01
C ASN A 355 -45.32 0.15 -4.50
N PRO A 356 -46.10 0.83 -3.65
CA PRO A 356 -47.41 1.33 -4.03
C PRO A 356 -47.42 2.30 -5.21
N GLY A 357 -48.51 2.31 -5.97
CA GLY A 357 -48.73 3.28 -7.07
C GLY A 357 -48.73 4.74 -6.61
N ASN A 358 -49.01 4.99 -5.33
CA ASN A 358 -48.97 6.31 -4.71
C ASN A 358 -47.58 6.76 -4.23
N SER A 359 -46.54 5.94 -4.38
CA SER A 359 -45.17 6.34 -4.06
C SER A 359 -44.65 7.38 -5.06
N THR A 360 -43.85 8.33 -4.58
CA THR A 360 -43.12 9.29 -5.40
C THR A 360 -41.72 8.82 -5.78
N GLN A 361 -41.28 7.69 -5.20
CA GLN A 361 -39.90 7.20 -5.25
C GLN A 361 -39.82 5.76 -5.74
N ASP A 362 -38.78 5.48 -6.51
CA ASP A 362 -38.34 4.13 -6.84
C ASP A 362 -37.52 3.58 -5.67
N ILE A 363 -37.55 2.26 -5.47
CA ILE A 363 -36.94 1.66 -4.29
C ILE A 363 -36.02 0.53 -4.69
N VAL A 364 -34.81 0.55 -4.17
CA VAL A 364 -33.91 -0.60 -4.19
C VAL A 364 -34.03 -1.30 -2.85
N VAL A 365 -34.33 -2.59 -2.90
CA VAL A 365 -34.41 -3.46 -1.72
C VAL A 365 -33.06 -4.13 -1.53
N LYS A 366 -32.47 -3.95 -0.35
CA LYS A 366 -31.23 -4.64 0.04
C LYS A 366 -31.49 -5.58 1.21
N LEU A 367 -31.30 -6.86 1.00
CA LEU A 367 -31.24 -7.82 2.11
C LEU A 367 -29.81 -7.83 2.68
N THR A 368 -29.68 -7.62 3.97
CA THR A 368 -28.38 -7.56 4.65
C THR A 368 -28.34 -8.49 5.87
N ILE A 369 -27.16 -8.98 6.21
CA ILE A 369 -26.89 -9.77 7.43
C ILE A 369 -25.80 -9.09 8.25
N SER A 370 -25.88 -9.11 9.58
CA SER A 370 -24.81 -8.59 10.42
C SER A 370 -23.65 -9.56 10.50
N ASP A 371 -22.45 -9.03 10.74
CA ASP A 371 -21.29 -9.87 10.99
C ASP A 371 -21.49 -10.71 12.25
N GLN A 372 -22.17 -10.18 13.27
CA GLN A 372 -22.45 -10.92 14.50
C GLN A 372 -23.33 -12.16 14.23
N GLU A 373 -24.38 -12.05 13.42
CA GLU A 373 -25.23 -13.20 13.10
C GLU A 373 -24.44 -14.28 12.34
N LEU A 374 -23.55 -13.89 11.42
CA LEU A 374 -22.66 -14.83 10.73
C LEU A 374 -21.70 -15.51 11.71
N ILE A 375 -21.10 -14.75 12.63
CA ILE A 375 -20.21 -15.29 13.68
C ILE A 375 -20.98 -16.27 14.58
N ASP A 376 -22.19 -15.93 15.00
CA ASP A 376 -23.00 -16.77 15.89
C ASP A 376 -23.41 -18.09 15.24
N LYS A 377 -23.72 -18.07 13.93
CA LYS A 377 -24.21 -19.23 13.19
C LYS A 377 -23.11 -20.09 12.59
N LEU A 378 -22.04 -19.46 12.11
CA LEU A 378 -21.00 -20.09 11.29
C LEU A 378 -19.61 -20.04 11.94
N GLY A 379 -19.47 -19.35 13.07
CA GLY A 379 -18.20 -19.18 13.78
C GLY A 379 -17.27 -18.11 13.19
N VAL A 380 -17.59 -17.58 12.01
CA VAL A 380 -16.82 -16.56 11.30
C VAL A 380 -17.74 -15.60 10.55
N ASN A 381 -17.29 -14.36 10.30
CA ASN A 381 -18.10 -13.37 9.60
C ASN A 381 -17.98 -13.42 8.06
N HIS A 382 -17.18 -14.33 7.49
CA HIS A 382 -17.00 -14.45 6.03
C HIS A 382 -16.59 -13.15 5.31
N ARG A 383 -15.93 -12.21 6.03
CA ARG A 383 -15.26 -11.07 5.39
C ARG A 383 -13.89 -11.49 4.87
N THR A 384 -13.45 -10.89 3.76
CA THR A 384 -12.07 -11.11 3.29
C THR A 384 -11.05 -10.73 4.37
N PHE A 385 -9.90 -11.41 4.42
CA PHE A 385 -8.85 -11.11 5.40
C PHE A 385 -8.45 -9.62 5.42
N LEU A 386 -8.39 -8.98 4.25
CA LEU A 386 -8.10 -7.55 4.13
C LEU A 386 -9.25 -6.69 4.66
N ASP A 387 -10.50 -7.12 4.44
CA ASP A 387 -11.70 -6.45 4.96
C ASP A 387 -11.92 -6.65 6.46
N GLN A 388 -11.42 -7.72 7.05
CA GLN A 388 -11.35 -7.87 8.50
C GLN A 388 -10.28 -6.95 9.11
N LYS A 389 -9.04 -6.99 8.60
CA LYS A 389 -7.90 -6.29 9.23
C LYS A 389 -8.01 -4.77 9.34
N ARG A 390 -8.64 -4.06 8.40
CA ARG A 390 -8.95 -2.60 8.57
C ARG A 390 -10.22 -2.25 9.31
N LEU A 391 -11.12 -3.20 9.57
CA LEU A 391 -12.15 -2.91 10.55
C LEU A 391 -11.50 -2.94 11.95
N GLU A 392 -10.63 -3.92 12.21
CA GLU A 392 -9.82 -4.02 13.44
C GLU A 392 -8.86 -2.84 13.67
N VAL A 393 -8.22 -2.30 12.61
CA VAL A 393 -7.27 -1.17 12.71
C VAL A 393 -7.94 0.19 12.94
N LEU A 394 -9.24 0.35 12.63
CA LEU A 394 -9.95 1.63 12.78
C LEU A 394 -10.46 1.89 14.21
N GLY A 395 -10.45 0.87 15.09
CA GLY A 395 -10.87 1.01 16.49
C GLY A 395 -12.39 1.18 16.71
N GLU A 396 -13.20 1.15 15.64
CA GLU A 396 -14.66 1.34 15.65
C GLU A 396 -15.41 0.17 15.00
N TYR A 397 -14.84 -1.04 15.03
CA TYR A 397 -15.52 -2.24 14.51
C TYR A 397 -16.50 -2.77 15.54
N ASP A 398 -17.76 -2.83 15.15
CA ASP A 398 -18.84 -3.40 15.94
C ASP A 398 -19.61 -4.44 15.10
N PRO A 399 -19.45 -5.75 15.35
CA PRO A 399 -20.07 -6.79 14.54
C PRO A 399 -21.61 -6.74 14.53
N GLU A 400 -22.25 -6.07 15.48
CA GLU A 400 -23.70 -5.89 15.55
C GLU A 400 -24.23 -4.88 14.51
N THR A 401 -23.45 -3.82 14.25
CA THR A 401 -23.84 -2.73 13.35
C THR A 401 -23.28 -2.89 11.94
N TYR A 402 -22.17 -3.61 11.78
CA TYR A 402 -21.57 -3.88 10.47
C TYR A 402 -22.28 -5.03 9.75
N ARG A 403 -22.64 -4.79 8.48
CA ARG A 403 -23.47 -5.70 7.67
C ARG A 403 -22.84 -6.05 6.33
N GLN A 404 -23.37 -7.09 5.69
CA GLN A 404 -23.05 -7.53 4.33
C GLN A 404 -24.34 -7.65 3.52
N ASP A 405 -24.30 -7.21 2.25
CA ASP A 405 -25.43 -7.27 1.32
C ASP A 405 -25.56 -8.71 0.80
N LEU A 406 -26.58 -9.43 1.26
CA LEU A 406 -26.91 -10.79 0.80
C LEU A 406 -27.68 -10.79 -0.53
N ALA A 407 -28.51 -9.79 -0.77
CA ALA A 407 -29.20 -9.62 -2.04
C ALA A 407 -29.51 -8.15 -2.27
N VAL A 408 -29.45 -7.68 -3.51
CA VAL A 408 -29.74 -6.29 -3.87
C VAL A 408 -30.57 -6.30 -5.15
N SER A 409 -31.75 -5.69 -5.12
CA SER A 409 -32.57 -5.51 -6.32
C SER A 409 -32.06 -4.37 -7.20
N GLY A 410 -32.49 -4.34 -8.45
CA GLY A 410 -32.62 -3.10 -9.22
C GLY A 410 -33.71 -2.18 -8.63
N ARG A 411 -34.03 -1.09 -9.33
CA ARG A 411 -35.13 -0.21 -8.91
C ARG A 411 -36.47 -0.94 -9.05
N VAL A 412 -37.30 -0.83 -8.01
CA VAL A 412 -38.71 -1.22 -7.99
C VAL A 412 -39.53 0.07 -8.14
N PRO A 413 -40.09 0.36 -9.33
CA PRO A 413 -40.85 1.57 -9.54
C PRO A 413 -42.15 1.60 -8.73
N ALA A 414 -42.69 2.80 -8.51
CA ALA A 414 -44.00 2.97 -7.92
C ALA A 414 -45.08 2.19 -8.71
N GLY A 415 -46.00 1.53 -8.01
CA GLY A 415 -47.04 0.67 -8.59
C GLY A 415 -46.50 -0.66 -9.10
N SER A 416 -45.41 -1.16 -8.53
CA SER A 416 -44.81 -2.41 -8.97
C SER A 416 -44.42 -3.30 -7.80
N ARG A 417 -44.35 -4.61 -8.05
CA ARG A 417 -44.01 -5.64 -7.07
C ARG A 417 -42.74 -6.37 -7.49
N LEU A 418 -41.84 -6.53 -6.54
CA LEU A 418 -40.66 -7.39 -6.65
C LEU A 418 -41.00 -8.75 -6.04
N GLU A 419 -40.99 -9.79 -6.87
CA GLU A 419 -41.38 -11.13 -6.42
C GLU A 419 -40.23 -11.87 -5.75
N THR A 420 -39.04 -11.79 -6.34
CA THR A 420 -37.88 -12.58 -5.94
C THR A 420 -36.61 -11.75 -5.79
N LEU A 421 -35.67 -12.26 -5.01
CA LEU A 421 -34.31 -11.76 -4.87
C LEU A 421 -33.29 -12.89 -5.09
N ALA A 422 -32.23 -12.62 -5.83
CA ALA A 422 -31.11 -13.56 -5.96
C ALA A 422 -30.09 -13.35 -4.85
N LEU A 423 -29.67 -14.44 -4.22
CA LEU A 423 -28.65 -14.45 -3.19
C LEU A 423 -27.26 -14.26 -3.82
N ASN A 424 -26.48 -13.36 -3.24
CA ASN A 424 -25.09 -13.17 -3.55
C ASN A 424 -24.22 -14.04 -2.63
N ALA A 425 -23.04 -14.42 -3.11
CA ALA A 425 -21.99 -14.93 -2.25
C ALA A 425 -21.60 -13.89 -1.18
N LEU A 426 -21.16 -14.38 -0.02
CA LEU A 426 -20.56 -13.58 1.05
C LEU A 426 -19.27 -12.90 0.58
N GLN A 427 -18.75 -11.95 1.36
CA GLN A 427 -17.65 -11.09 0.89
C GLN A 427 -16.35 -11.81 0.55
N ASP A 428 -16.10 -12.98 1.14
CA ASP A 428 -14.97 -13.86 0.83
C ASP A 428 -15.22 -14.80 -0.37
N GLY A 429 -16.41 -14.73 -0.98
CA GLY A 429 -16.83 -15.55 -2.12
C GLY A 429 -17.49 -16.87 -1.72
N THR A 430 -17.72 -17.12 -0.43
CA THR A 430 -18.43 -18.32 0.03
C THR A 430 -19.95 -18.14 -0.07
N ASP A 431 -20.66 -19.22 -0.41
CA ASP A 431 -22.11 -19.24 -0.37
C ASP A 431 -22.60 -19.37 1.08
N LEU A 432 -23.71 -18.70 1.41
CA LEU A 432 -24.33 -18.83 2.72
C LEU A 432 -24.96 -20.23 2.83
N PRO A 433 -24.55 -21.07 3.81
CA PRO A 433 -25.00 -22.46 3.86
C PRO A 433 -26.47 -22.58 4.31
N PRO A 434 -27.14 -23.72 4.03
CA PRO A 434 -28.50 -23.97 4.47
C PRO A 434 -28.70 -23.75 5.97
N GLY A 435 -29.78 -23.07 6.34
CA GLY A 435 -30.05 -22.71 7.73
C GLY A 435 -30.96 -21.48 7.89
N THR A 436 -31.17 -21.08 9.14
CA THR A 436 -32.00 -19.91 9.48
C THR A 436 -31.16 -18.81 10.12
N TYR A 437 -31.27 -17.60 9.57
CA TYR A 437 -30.50 -16.41 9.94
C TYR A 437 -31.42 -15.22 10.20
N LYS A 438 -30.91 -14.23 10.94
CA LYS A 438 -31.54 -12.92 11.08
C LYS A 438 -30.89 -11.90 10.14
N GLY A 439 -31.71 -11.15 9.42
CA GLY A 439 -31.27 -10.10 8.51
C GLY A 439 -32.04 -8.80 8.69
N ILE A 440 -31.65 -7.80 7.90
CA ILE A 440 -32.35 -6.53 7.76
C ILE A 440 -32.55 -6.26 6.28
N ILE A 441 -33.78 -5.92 5.91
CA ILE A 441 -34.04 -5.24 4.64
C ILE A 441 -33.78 -3.75 4.83
N GLU A 442 -32.87 -3.20 4.03
CA GLU A 442 -32.70 -1.77 3.84
C GLU A 442 -33.41 -1.33 2.55
N LEU A 443 -34.36 -0.41 2.68
CA LEU A 443 -35.03 0.24 1.56
C LEU A 443 -34.27 1.52 1.22
N VAL A 444 -33.72 1.56 0.01
CA VAL A 444 -32.95 2.69 -0.51
C VAL A 444 -33.77 3.38 -1.57
N PHE A 445 -34.15 4.62 -1.30
CA PHE A 445 -35.06 5.36 -2.15
C PHE A 445 -34.31 6.16 -3.22
N TYR A 446 -34.90 6.21 -4.42
CA TYR A 446 -34.42 6.99 -5.56
C TYR A 446 -35.57 7.85 -6.08
N ASP A 447 -35.24 9.07 -6.48
CA ASP A 447 -36.18 9.93 -7.19
C ASP A 447 -36.56 9.29 -8.53
N SER A 448 -37.86 9.18 -8.82
CA SER A 448 -38.34 8.42 -9.98
C SER A 448 -38.02 9.08 -11.33
N GLU A 449 -37.79 10.40 -11.35
CA GLU A 449 -37.49 11.17 -12.55
C GLU A 449 -35.98 11.37 -12.75
N SER A 450 -35.30 11.90 -11.73
CA SER A 450 -33.86 12.19 -11.77
C SER A 450 -32.97 10.98 -11.46
N GLN A 451 -33.54 9.92 -10.87
CA GLN A 451 -32.83 8.69 -10.45
C GLN A 451 -31.69 8.95 -9.46
N GLU A 452 -31.76 10.09 -8.77
CA GLU A 452 -30.86 10.43 -7.69
C GLU A 452 -31.28 9.71 -6.40
N LYS A 453 -30.29 9.21 -5.66
CA LYS A 453 -30.51 8.53 -4.38
C LYS A 453 -30.98 9.55 -3.33
N ALA A 454 -32.10 9.29 -2.68
CA ALA A 454 -32.59 10.09 -1.57
C ALA A 454 -31.73 9.89 -0.29
N LEU A 455 -31.72 10.89 0.58
CA LEU A 455 -30.89 10.92 1.81
C LEU A 455 -31.42 10.04 2.95
N LEU A 456 -32.61 9.46 2.81
CA LEU A 456 -33.26 8.64 3.83
C LEU A 456 -33.28 7.17 3.40
N ASN A 457 -32.92 6.26 4.31
CA ASN A 457 -33.07 4.81 4.14
C ASN A 457 -33.95 4.29 5.29
N SER A 458 -34.77 3.26 5.02
CA SER A 458 -35.59 2.57 6.03
C SER A 458 -35.05 1.17 6.29
N GLN A 459 -35.05 0.70 7.54
CA GLN A 459 -34.53 -0.62 7.91
C GLN A 459 -35.60 -1.46 8.61
N LEU A 460 -35.75 -2.73 8.19
CA LEU A 460 -36.76 -3.66 8.66
C LEU A 460 -36.15 -5.02 9.00
N PRO A 461 -36.29 -5.55 10.22
CA PRO A 461 -35.77 -6.87 10.58
C PRO A 461 -36.56 -7.99 9.89
N VAL A 462 -35.85 -9.00 9.41
CA VAL A 462 -36.40 -10.18 8.71
C VAL A 462 -35.68 -11.46 9.15
N GLY A 463 -36.39 -12.58 9.13
CA GLY A 463 -35.79 -13.91 9.12
C GLY A 463 -35.42 -14.32 7.69
N ILE A 464 -34.35 -15.08 7.55
CA ILE A 464 -33.86 -15.64 6.30
C ILE A 464 -33.76 -17.15 6.49
N GLU A 465 -34.37 -17.93 5.62
CA GLU A 465 -34.24 -19.39 5.57
C GLU A 465 -33.58 -19.76 4.25
N ILE A 466 -32.43 -20.44 4.31
CA ILE A 466 -31.73 -21.00 3.15
C ILE A 466 -32.00 -22.50 3.14
N ARG A 467 -32.60 -23.02 2.07
CA ARG A 467 -32.91 -24.45 1.89
C ARG A 467 -31.96 -25.13 0.93
#